data_AF-A0A401GKZ3-F1
#
_entry.id   AF-A0A401GKZ3-F1
#
_cell.length_a   1.000
_cell.length_b   1.000
_cell.length_c   1.000
_cell.angle_alpha   90.00
_cell.angle_beta   90.00
_cell.angle_gamma   90.00
#
_symmetry.space_group_name_H-M   'P 1'
#
loop_
_entity.id
_entity.type
_entity.pdbx_description
1 polymer ?
#
loop_
_entity_poly.entity_id
_entity_poly.type
_entity_poly.pdbx_seq_one_letter_code
_entity_poly.pdbx_strand_id
1 'polypeptide(L)' 'MVNYYPPRLTVTQFNRMCRGEWSIVDPDEEMRLQDVAAKKKRGKGVPKKAKSAAESRRAGKRR' A
#
# COMPACT_ATOMS: atom_id res chain seq x y z
N MET A 1 -25.98 -15.87 -6.56
CA MET A 1 -24.63 -15.74 -7.17
C MET A 1 -23.75 -16.84 -6.60
N VAL A 2 -23.04 -17.59 -7.44
CA VAL A 2 -22.14 -18.66 -7.01
C VAL A 2 -20.80 -18.04 -6.60
N ASN A 3 -20.26 -18.41 -5.43
CA ASN A 3 -18.94 -17.97 -4.97
C ASN A 3 -17.84 -18.72 -5.74
N TYR A 4 -17.58 -18.28 -6.97
CA TYR A 4 -16.60 -18.91 -7.86
C TYR A 4 -15.16 -18.82 -7.33
N TYR A 5 -14.82 -17.73 -6.62
CA TYR A 5 -13.51 -17.58 -5.98
C TYR A 5 -13.63 -17.71 -4.46
N PRO A 6 -12.69 -18.43 -3.82
CA PRO A 6 -12.63 -18.48 -2.37
C PRO A 6 -12.27 -17.09 -1.80
N PRO A 7 -12.69 -16.80 -0.57
CA PRO A 7 -12.24 -15.61 0.14
C PRO A 7 -10.72 -15.64 0.30
N ARG A 8 -10.06 -14.52 -0.01
CA ARG A 8 -8.60 -14.39 0.17
C ARG A 8 -8.31 -14.00 1.61
N LEU A 9 -7.31 -14.67 2.20
CA LEU A 9 -6.81 -14.36 3.52
C LEU A 9 -5.40 -13.76 3.42
N THR A 10 -5.20 -12.57 3.96
CA THR A 10 -3.87 -11.93 4.02
C THR A 10 -3.13 -12.30 5.30
N VAL A 11 -1.79 -12.20 5.29
CA VAL A 11 -0.95 -12.42 6.49
C VAL A 11 -1.37 -11.49 7.63
N THR A 12 -1.70 -10.24 7.33
CA THR A 12 -2.21 -9.27 8.31
C THR A 12 -3.56 -9.68 8.91
N GLN A 13 -4.47 -10.25 8.11
CA GLN A 13 -5.74 -10.77 8.60
C GLN A 13 -5.52 -12.00 9.47
N PHE A 14 -4.65 -12.92 9.07
CA PHE A 14 -4.29 -14.10 9.86
C PHE A 14 -3.70 -13.73 11.23
N ASN A 15 -2.70 -12.85 11.26
CA ASN A 15 -2.09 -12.40 12.50
C ASN A 15 -3.11 -11.75 13.46
N ARG A 16 -4.08 -10.99 12.92
CA ARG A 16 -5.17 -10.42 13.72
C ARG A 16 -6.12 -11.49 14.27
N MET A 17 -6.46 -12.52 13.49
CA MET A 17 -7.32 -13.62 13.94
C MET A 17 -6.67 -14.42 15.06
N CYS A 18 -5.36 -14.68 14.96
CA CYS A 18 -4.60 -15.42 15.96
C CYS A 18 -4.12 -14.54 17.13
N ARG A 19 -4.68 -13.33 17.31
CA ARG A 19 -4.30 -12.38 18.38
C ARG A 19 -2.79 -12.11 18.48
N GLY A 20 -2.07 -12.22 17.36
CA GLY A 20 -0.63 -11.99 17.29
C GLY A 20 0.25 -13.14 17.78
N GLU A 21 -0.28 -14.32 18.12
CA GLU A 21 0.50 -15.46 18.65
C GLU A 21 1.62 -15.94 17.70
N TRP A 22 1.37 -15.89 16.39
CA TRP A 22 2.28 -16.44 15.38
C TRP A 22 3.11 -15.39 14.65
N SER A 23 2.75 -14.10 14.77
CA SER A 23 3.40 -12.93 14.15
C SER A 23 4.10 -13.22 12.81
N ILE A 24 3.36 -13.78 11.85
CA ILE A 24 3.93 -14.20 10.56
C ILE A 24 4.35 -12.97 9.75
N VAL A 25 5.48 -13.09 9.06
CA VAL A 25 6.02 -12.08 8.15
C VAL A 25 5.59 -12.37 6.71
N ASP A 26 5.31 -11.31 5.95
CA ASP A 26 5.06 -11.34 4.51
C ASP A 26 6.30 -10.83 3.76
N PRO A 27 7.17 -11.71 3.22
CA PRO A 27 8.44 -11.32 2.61
C PRO A 27 8.28 -10.40 1.40
N ASP A 28 7.22 -10.59 0.61
CA ASP A 28 6.96 -9.77 -0.58
C ASP A 28 6.56 -8.35 -0.17
N GLU A 29 5.74 -8.21 0.87
CA GLU A 29 5.36 -6.91 1.42
C GLU A 29 6.56 -6.20 2.08
N GLU A 30 7.42 -6.92 2.80
CA GLU A 30 8.65 -6.35 3.36
C GLU A 30 9.58 -5.81 2.27
N MET A 31 9.79 -6.60 1.21
CA MET A 31 10.58 -6.19 0.06
C MET A 31 9.98 -4.95 -0.60
N ARG A 32 8.65 -4.91 -0.79
CA ARG A 32 7.95 -3.76 -1.34
C ARG A 32 8.15 -2.50 -0.49
N LEU A 33 8.12 -2.62 0.84
CA LEU A 33 8.35 -1.50 1.76
C LEU A 33 9.79 -0.98 1.68
N GLN A 34 10.77 -1.88 1.64
CA GLN A 34 12.18 -1.53 1.46
C GLN A 34 12.41 -0.81 0.12
N ASP A 35 11.81 -1.30 -0.96
CA ASP A 35 11.86 -0.66 -2.28
C ASP A 35 11.28 0.74 -2.27
N VAL A 36 10.13 0.94 -1.60
CA VAL A 36 9.52 2.26 -1.45
C VAL A 36 10.42 3.18 -0.64
N ALA A 37 11.04 2.69 0.44
CA ALA A 37 11.99 3.48 1.22
C ALA A 37 13.22 3.87 0.39
N ALA A 38 13.79 2.94 -0.37
CA ALA A 38 14.90 3.19 -1.28
C ALA A 38 14.54 4.20 -2.38
N LYS A 39 13.33 4.12 -2.95
CA LYS A 39 12.80 5.10 -3.91
C LYS A 39 12.70 6.50 -3.30
N LYS A 40 12.21 6.61 -2.07
CA LYS A 40 12.12 7.90 -1.35
C LYS A 40 13.50 8.49 -1.06
N LYS A 41 14.47 7.69 -0.60
CA LYS A 41 15.85 8.14 -0.30
C LYS A 41 16.54 8.79 -1.51
N ARG A 42 16.31 8.26 -2.71
CA ARG A 42 16.88 8.80 -3.97
C ARG A 42 16.04 9.90 -4.63
N GLY A 43 15.06 10.48 -3.94
CA GLY A 43 14.17 11.51 -4.48
C GLY A 43 13.18 11.02 -5.55
N LYS A 44 13.12 9.71 -5.82
CA LYS A 44 12.18 9.07 -6.77
C LYS A 44 10.93 8.55 -6.05
N GLY A 45 10.56 9.18 -4.93
CA GLY A 45 9.36 8.87 -4.18
C GLY A 45 8.10 9.26 -4.94
N VAL A 46 6.98 8.61 -4.62
CA VAL A 46 5.68 8.99 -5.19
C VAL A 46 5.33 10.41 -4.72
N PRO A 47 4.88 11.31 -5.61
CA PRO A 47 4.49 12.65 -5.22
C PRO A 47 3.29 12.65 -4.27
N LYS A 48 3.16 13.71 -3.45
CA LYS A 48 1.98 13.93 -2.61
C LYS A 48 0.70 13.89 -3.46
N LYS A 49 -0.23 13.03 -3.07
CA LYS A 49 -1.58 12.97 -3.66
C LYS A 49 -2.33 14.25 -3.27
N ALA A 50 -2.80 15.01 -4.25
CA ALA A 50 -3.70 16.13 -4.03
C ALA A 50 -5.03 15.62 -3.48
N LYS A 51 -5.50 16.19 -2.36
CA LYS A 51 -6.80 15.86 -1.76
C LYS A 51 -7.86 16.90 -2.10
N SER A 52 -7.47 18.08 -2.56
CA SER A 52 -8.37 19.14 -3.03
C SER A 52 -7.99 19.64 -4.43
N ALA A 53 -8.92 20.35 -5.08
CA ALA A 53 -8.67 20.94 -6.40
C ALA A 53 -7.53 21.99 -6.36
N ALA A 54 -7.41 22.74 -5.25
CA ALA A 54 -6.36 23.73 -5.04
C ALA A 54 -4.95 23.12 -4.96
N GLU A 55 -4.83 21.89 -4.44
CA GLU A 55 -3.55 21.16 -4.38
C GLU A 55 -3.18 20.48 -5.72
N SER A 56 -4.06 20.52 -6.72
CA SER A 56 -3.87 19.83 -7.99
C SER A 56 -2.91 20.58 -8.93
N ARG A 57 -1.67 20.08 -9.05
CA ARG A 57 -0.69 20.54 -10.04
C ARG A 57 -1.19 20.51 -11.50
N ARG A 58 -2.19 19.68 -11.81
CA ARG A 58 -2.80 19.58 -13.15
C ARG A 58 -3.88 20.65 -13.38
N ALA A 59 -4.62 21.05 -12.35
CA ALA A 59 -5.64 22.09 -12.47
C ALA A 59 -5.00 23.44 -12.79
N GLY A 60 -3.85 23.76 -12.18
CA GLY A 60 -3.12 24.99 -12.45
C GLY A 60 -2.45 25.05 -13.84
N LYS A 61 -2.18 23.92 -14.50
CA LYS A 61 -1.50 23.87 -15.81
C LYS A 61 -2.45 23.98 -17.01
N ARG A 62 -3.76 24.02 -16.79
CA ARG A 62 -4.80 24.15 -17.85
C ARG A 62 -5.25 25.60 -18.08
N ARG A 63 -4.49 26.59 -17.60
CA ARG A 63 -4.71 28.01 -17.89
C ARG A 63 -3.59 28.54 -18.74
#